data_AF-A0A8B6XR79-F1
#
_entry.id   AF-A0A8B6XR79-F1
#
_cell.length_a   1.000
_cell.length_b   1.000
_cell.length_c   1.000
_cell.angle_alpha   90.00
_cell.angle_beta   90.00
_cell.angle_gamma   90.00
#
_symmetry.space_group_name_H-M   'P 1'
#
loop_
_entity.id
_entity.type
_entity.pdbx_description
1 polymer ?
#
loop_
_entity_poly.entity_id
_entity_poly.type
_entity_poly.pdbx_seq_one_letter_code
_entity_poly.pdbx_strand_id
1 'polypeptide(L)'
;MTVMHYVIRRVQGFDAPIKAKEQLIFHVGYRRFSASPIFSQHTNGNKFKMERFLPQNGVVVSTVYAPIMYPPAPVLVFNENSQLVATGSVLSSNPDRIIVKKIVLSGHPFKIHKKSSVIRYMFFNRDDILWFKPVELFTKYGRRGHIKEPLGTHGHMKCVFDGQLKAQDTVCMNLFKRVFPKWNYNPCLIASRTNNNHEEQMLQE
;
A
#
# COMPACT_ATOMS: atom_id res chain seq x y z
N MET A 1 22.15 -10.03 -3.45
CA MET A 1 21.01 -9.11 -3.20
C MET A 1 19.77 -9.96 -2.98
N THR A 2 18.93 -9.64 -1.99
CA THR A 2 17.68 -10.36 -1.71
C THR A 2 16.56 -9.38 -1.33
N VAL A 3 15.34 -9.89 -1.13
CA VAL A 3 14.25 -9.11 -0.54
C VAL A 3 14.40 -9.15 0.97
N MET A 4 14.69 -7.99 1.55
CA MET A 4 14.80 -7.83 2.99
C MET A 4 13.49 -7.29 3.57
N HIS A 5 13.11 -7.84 4.72
CA HIS A 5 11.98 -7.35 5.50
C HIS A 5 12.46 -6.74 6.81
N TYR A 6 11.98 -5.53 7.08
CA TYR A 6 12.25 -4.79 8.30
C TYR A 6 10.94 -4.51 9.01
N VAL A 7 10.86 -4.86 10.28
CA VAL A 7 9.74 -4.49 11.14
C VAL A 7 10.04 -3.11 11.69
N ILE A 8 9.26 -2.12 11.27
CA ILE A 8 9.47 -0.72 11.63
C ILE A 8 8.23 -0.13 12.31
N ARG A 9 8.48 0.78 13.24
CA ARG A 9 7.50 1.62 13.91
C ARG A 9 7.90 3.08 13.70
N ARG A 10 6.92 3.92 13.43
CA ARG A 10 7.13 5.37 13.31
C ARG A 10 7.53 5.97 14.65
N VAL A 11 8.48 6.92 14.63
CA VAL A 11 8.90 7.65 15.82
C VAL A 11 7.82 8.67 16.22
N GLN A 12 7.60 8.83 17.52
CA GLN A 12 6.71 9.86 18.07
C GLN A 12 7.40 11.23 17.96
N GLY A 13 6.78 12.19 17.27
CA GLY A 13 7.34 13.51 16.99
C GLY A 13 7.56 13.81 15.50
N PHE A 14 7.46 12.80 14.63
CA PHE A 14 7.43 13.01 13.19
C PHE A 14 5.99 12.89 12.68
N ASP A 15 5.35 13.99 12.28
CA ASP A 15 3.93 14.03 11.86
C ASP A 15 3.72 14.05 10.34
N ALA A 16 4.75 14.32 9.54
CA ALA A 16 4.62 14.35 8.08
C ALA A 16 4.25 12.97 7.49
N PRO A 17 3.27 12.89 6.57
CA PRO A 17 2.84 11.61 6.00
C PRO A 17 3.87 11.08 5.00
N ILE A 18 4.38 9.87 5.24
CA ILE A 18 5.33 9.20 4.34
C ILE A 18 4.59 8.24 3.43
N LYS A 19 4.81 8.37 2.11
CA LYS A 19 4.17 7.53 1.11
C LYS A 19 4.96 6.24 0.91
N ALA A 20 4.26 5.15 0.60
CA ALA A 20 4.93 3.95 0.13
C ALA A 20 5.65 4.22 -1.21
N LYS A 21 6.83 3.61 -1.40
CA LYS A 21 7.74 3.81 -2.55
C LYS A 21 8.42 5.19 -2.64
N GLU A 22 8.32 6.01 -1.60
CA GLU A 22 9.16 7.19 -1.43
C GLU A 22 10.59 6.77 -1.13
N GLN A 23 11.59 7.57 -1.52
CA GLN A 23 12.99 7.24 -1.25
C GLN A 23 13.31 7.56 0.21
N LEU A 24 13.78 6.54 0.94
CA LEU A 24 14.17 6.68 2.34
C LEU A 24 15.58 6.16 2.53
N ILE A 25 16.27 6.71 3.54
CA ILE A 25 17.61 6.29 3.91
C ILE A 25 17.50 5.25 5.01
N PHE A 26 18.00 4.06 4.75
CA PHE A 26 18.01 2.93 5.67
C PHE A 26 19.39 2.78 6.30
N HIS A 27 19.44 2.78 7.62
CA HIS A 27 20.57 2.31 8.38
C HIS A 27 20.20 0.95 8.96
N VAL A 28 20.84 -0.11 8.45
CA VAL A 28 20.57 -1.50 8.83
C VAL A 28 21.86 -2.07 9.41
N GLY A 29 21.95 -2.15 10.74
CA GLY A 29 23.21 -2.46 11.42
C GLY A 29 24.32 -1.51 11.00
N TYR A 30 25.36 -2.04 10.35
CA TYR A 30 26.50 -1.28 9.84
C TYR A 30 26.33 -0.73 8.41
N ARG A 31 25.23 -1.07 7.71
CA ARG A 31 25.01 -0.66 6.31
C ARG A 31 24.12 0.57 6.21
N ARG A 32 24.46 1.49 5.31
CA ARG A 32 23.66 2.68 4.98
C ARG A 32 23.36 2.70 3.49
N PHE A 33 22.09 2.86 3.13
CA PHE A 33 21.67 2.90 1.74
C PHE A 33 20.35 3.65 1.58
N SER A 34 20.13 4.27 0.43
CA SER A 34 18.82 4.77 0.06
C SER A 34 18.07 3.70 -0.73
N ALA A 35 16.78 3.57 -0.46
CA ALA A 35 15.90 2.71 -1.23
C ALA A 35 14.44 3.11 -1.05
N SER A 36 13.59 2.66 -1.98
CA SER A 36 12.15 2.92 -1.96
C SER A 36 11.38 1.71 -1.41
N PRO A 37 10.98 1.69 -0.14
CA PRO A 37 10.34 0.54 0.47
C PRO A 37 8.87 0.43 0.10
N ILE A 38 8.33 -0.78 0.25
CA ILE A 38 6.90 -1.02 0.32
C ILE A 38 6.52 -1.35 1.76
N PHE A 39 5.54 -0.63 2.28
CA PHE A 39 4.96 -0.92 3.58
C PHE A 39 3.84 -1.97 3.47
N SER A 40 3.84 -2.92 4.40
CA SER A 40 2.85 -3.96 4.49
C SER A 40 2.48 -4.23 5.95
N GLN A 41 1.28 -4.74 6.18
CA GLN A 41 0.84 -5.10 7.52
C GLN A 41 1.68 -6.23 8.12
N HIS A 42 1.87 -6.20 9.44
CA HIS A 42 2.49 -7.28 10.20
C HIS A 42 1.39 -8.18 10.79
N THR A 43 0.94 -9.17 10.03
CA THR A 43 -0.07 -10.15 10.44
C THR A 43 0.51 -11.58 10.43
N ASN A 44 -0.21 -12.56 10.96
CA ASN A 44 0.25 -13.96 11.00
C ASN A 44 -0.12 -14.77 9.74
N GLY A 45 -0.76 -14.14 8.74
CA GLY A 45 -1.17 -14.83 7.50
C GLY A 45 -0.08 -14.84 6.42
N ASN A 46 -0.34 -15.53 5.31
CA ASN A 46 0.62 -15.64 4.20
C ASN A 46 0.57 -14.47 3.19
N LYS A 47 -0.53 -13.70 3.21
CA LYS A 47 -0.78 -12.57 2.30
C LYS A 47 -0.83 -11.29 3.12
N PHE A 48 0.02 -10.33 2.77
CA PHE A 48 0.16 -9.09 3.52
C PHE A 48 -0.41 -7.93 2.73
N LYS A 49 -1.39 -7.23 3.32
CA LYS A 49 -1.97 -6.04 2.70
C LYS A 49 -0.92 -4.93 2.66
N MET A 50 -0.70 -4.36 1.48
CA MET A 50 0.13 -3.17 1.30
C MET A 50 -0.56 -1.96 1.95
N GLU A 51 0.20 -1.19 2.72
CA GLU A 51 -0.22 0.12 3.21
C GLU A 51 0.28 1.21 2.26
N ARG A 52 -0.56 2.21 2.00
CA ARG A 52 -0.21 3.34 1.10
C ARG A 52 0.70 4.36 1.79
N PHE A 53 0.62 4.43 3.11
CA PHE A 53 1.36 5.35 3.95
C PHE A 53 1.89 4.61 5.17
N LEU A 54 2.95 5.12 5.78
CA LEU A 54 3.41 4.66 7.09
C LEU A 54 2.38 5.09 8.15
N PRO A 55 1.68 4.16 8.83
CA PRO A 55 0.71 4.54 9.86
C PRO A 55 1.40 5.27 11.01
N GLN A 56 0.68 6.19 11.65
CA GLN A 56 1.19 6.93 12.81
C GLN A 56 1.46 6.00 14.00
N ASN A 57 0.51 5.09 14.24
CA ASN A 57 0.56 4.12 15.32
C ASN A 57 0.56 2.70 14.76
N GLY A 58 1.27 1.82 15.44
CA GLY A 58 1.40 0.42 15.07
C GLY A 58 2.70 0.11 14.35
N VAL A 59 2.85 -1.17 14.06
CA VAL A 59 4.05 -1.76 13.48
C VAL A 59 3.75 -2.19 12.06
N VAL A 60 4.65 -1.87 11.13
CA VAL A 60 4.55 -2.30 9.73
C VAL A 60 5.83 -2.97 9.28
N VAL A 61 5.70 -3.81 8.26
CA VAL A 61 6.86 -4.42 7.60
C VAL A 61 7.20 -3.62 6.35
N SER A 62 8.38 -3.02 6.38
CA SER A 62 9.04 -2.41 5.22
C SER A 62 9.77 -3.49 4.42
N THR A 63 9.50 -3.56 3.12
CA THR A 63 10.10 -4.55 2.22
C THR A 63 10.86 -3.86 1.12
N VAL A 64 12.10 -4.28 0.90
CA VAL A 64 13.03 -3.63 -0.04
C VAL A 64 14.02 -4.63 -0.62
N TYR A 65 14.58 -4.32 -1.79
CA TYR A 65 15.75 -5.03 -2.30
C TYR A 65 17.01 -4.47 -1.64
N ALA A 66 17.72 -5.31 -0.87
CA ALA A 66 18.94 -4.93 -0.18
C ALA A 66 19.88 -6.14 -0.02
N PRO A 67 21.17 -5.90 0.30
CA PRO A 67 22.08 -6.97 0.71
C PRO A 67 21.52 -7.71 1.93
N ILE A 68 21.78 -9.01 1.99
CA ILE A 68 21.30 -9.84 3.09
C ILE A 68 21.93 -9.37 4.42
N MET A 69 21.10 -9.26 5.46
CA MET A 69 21.51 -9.00 6.83
C MET A 69 20.80 -10.00 7.73
N TYR A 70 21.55 -10.73 8.55
CA TYR A 70 20.98 -11.71 9.47
C TYR A 70 20.40 -11.00 10.71
N PRO A 71 19.19 -11.36 11.17
CA PRO A 71 18.68 -10.94 12.47
C PRO A 71 19.55 -11.46 13.62
N PRO A 72 19.65 -10.76 14.77
CA PRO A 72 19.03 -9.47 15.07
C PRO A 72 19.92 -8.29 14.64
N ALA A 73 19.35 -7.34 13.89
CA ALA A 73 20.02 -6.08 13.59
C ALA A 73 19.03 -4.91 13.70
N PRO A 74 19.42 -3.78 14.32
CA PRO A 74 18.56 -2.60 14.40
C PRO A 74 18.44 -1.94 13.04
N VAL A 75 17.26 -1.36 12.78
CA VAL A 75 16.95 -0.61 11.57
C VAL A 75 16.50 0.79 11.96
N LEU A 76 17.16 1.80 11.41
CA LEU A 76 16.73 3.19 11.49
C LEU A 76 16.40 3.66 10.07
N VAL A 77 15.30 4.40 9.95
CA VAL A 77 14.84 4.94 8.68
C VAL A 77 14.82 6.45 8.79
N PHE A 78 15.47 7.12 7.86
CA PHE A 78 15.53 8.57 7.77
C PHE A 78 14.88 9.06 6.49
N ASN A 79 14.37 10.29 6.53
CA ASN A 79 13.96 11.01 5.34
C ASN A 79 15.18 11.60 4.59
N GLU A 80 14.97 12.16 3.41
CA GLU A 80 16.00 12.88 2.63
C GLU A 80 16.62 14.04 3.43
N ASN A 81 15.84 14.69 4.30
CA ASN A 81 16.30 15.73 5.22
C ASN A 81 17.08 15.18 6.44
N SER A 82 17.47 13.91 6.42
CA SER A 82 18.17 13.22 7.52
C SER A 82 17.44 13.23 8.87
N GLN A 83 16.12 13.44 8.87
CA GLN A 83 15.28 13.35 10.05
C GLN A 83 14.87 11.89 10.31
N LEU A 84 14.90 11.47 11.58
CA LEU A 84 14.52 10.12 11.97
C LEU A 84 13.01 9.92 11.84
N VAL A 85 12.62 8.98 10.98
CA VAL A 85 11.23 8.71 10.62
C VAL A 85 10.69 7.49 11.37
N ALA A 86 11.47 6.40 11.36
CA ALA A 86 11.06 5.14 11.94
C ALA A 86 12.25 4.38 12.54
N THR A 87 11.95 3.61 13.58
CA THR A 87 12.90 2.71 14.23
C THR A 87 12.35 1.30 14.16
N GLY A 88 13.24 0.30 14.19
CA GLY A 88 12.82 -1.07 13.97
C GLY A 88 13.95 -2.07 14.05
N SER A 89 13.67 -3.27 13.57
CA SER A 89 14.62 -4.38 13.53
C SER A 89 14.45 -5.18 12.23
N VAL A 90 15.51 -5.91 11.87
CA VAL A 90 15.46 -6.86 10.76
C VAL A 90 14.60 -8.06 11.16
N LEU A 91 13.64 -8.40 10.30
CA LEU A 91 12.75 -9.55 10.50
C LEU A 91 13.34 -10.81 9.87
N SER A 92 13.40 -10.84 8.54
CA SER A 92 13.92 -11.98 7.79
C SER A 92 14.22 -11.57 6.35
N SER A 93 15.12 -12.32 5.71
CA SER A 93 15.38 -12.29 4.28
C SER A 93 14.51 -13.34 3.60
N ASN A 94 13.37 -12.95 3.01
CA ASN A 94 12.46 -13.90 2.36
C ASN A 94 11.82 -13.32 1.08
N PRO A 95 12.21 -13.76 -0.13
CA PRO A 95 11.56 -13.29 -1.36
C PRO A 95 10.11 -13.79 -1.54
N ASP A 96 9.70 -14.82 -0.80
CA ASP A 96 8.39 -15.46 -0.97
C ASP A 96 7.25 -14.72 -0.28
N ARG A 97 7.55 -13.74 0.58
CA ARG A 97 6.53 -12.94 1.28
C ARG A 97 5.63 -12.21 0.27
N ILE A 98 4.35 -12.60 0.21
CA ILE A 98 3.41 -12.06 -0.78
C ILE A 98 2.79 -10.76 -0.26
N ILE A 99 3.18 -9.65 -0.87
CA ILE A 99 2.58 -8.34 -0.60
C ILE A 99 1.52 -8.03 -1.65
N VAL A 100 0.33 -7.67 -1.21
CA VAL A 100 -0.85 -7.48 -2.05
C VAL A 100 -1.41 -6.07 -1.88
N LYS A 101 -1.56 -5.35 -2.99
CA LYS A 101 -2.27 -4.08 -3.03
C LYS A 101 -3.75 -4.34 -3.24
N LYS A 102 -4.56 -3.81 -2.32
CA LYS A 102 -6.02 -3.78 -2.40
C LYS A 102 -6.48 -2.55 -3.20
N ILE A 103 -7.37 -2.76 -4.16
CA ILE A 103 -8.10 -1.74 -4.91
C ILE A 103 -9.58 -1.97 -4.65
N VAL A 104 -10.33 -0.91 -4.35
CA VAL A 104 -11.77 -0.99 -4.11
C VAL A 104 -12.47 -0.23 -5.22
N LEU A 105 -13.30 -0.91 -6.01
CA LEU A 105 -14.20 -0.26 -6.96
C LEU A 105 -15.54 0.00 -6.26
N SER A 106 -16.12 1.16 -6.47
CA SER A 106 -17.37 1.59 -5.84
C SER A 106 -18.46 1.78 -6.87
N GLY A 107 -19.68 1.38 -6.53
CA GLY A 107 -20.87 1.63 -7.32
C GLY A 107 -22.03 2.05 -6.42
N HIS A 108 -23.03 2.69 -7.04
CA HIS A 108 -24.22 3.14 -6.34
C HIS A 108 -25.45 2.34 -6.79
N PRO A 109 -26.31 1.91 -5.85
CA PRO A 109 -27.58 1.28 -6.20
C PRO A 109 -28.49 2.32 -6.87
N PHE A 110 -29.16 1.91 -7.94
CA PHE A 110 -30.10 2.74 -8.70
C PHE A 110 -31.53 2.24 -8.56
N LYS A 111 -31.78 0.96 -8.85
CA LYS A 111 -33.09 0.31 -8.65
C LYS A 111 -32.92 -0.80 -7.62
N ILE A 112 -33.73 -0.76 -6.55
CA ILE A 112 -33.63 -1.68 -5.42
C ILE A 112 -34.89 -2.54 -5.38
N HIS A 113 -34.71 -3.85 -5.43
CA HIS A 113 -35.75 -4.83 -5.11
C HIS A 113 -35.40 -5.57 -3.81
N LYS A 114 -36.24 -6.52 -3.39
CA LYS A 114 -36.08 -7.21 -2.10
C LYS A 114 -34.71 -7.89 -1.94
N LYS A 115 -34.23 -8.63 -2.94
CA LYS A 115 -32.93 -9.33 -2.91
C LYS A 115 -32.02 -8.99 -4.09
N SER A 116 -32.50 -8.23 -5.06
CA SER A 116 -31.75 -7.86 -6.26
C SER A 116 -31.73 -6.36 -6.44
N SER A 117 -30.59 -5.82 -6.82
CA SER A 117 -30.44 -4.38 -7.06
C SER A 117 -29.64 -4.13 -8.32
N VAL A 118 -30.03 -3.10 -9.06
CA VAL A 118 -29.27 -2.61 -10.21
C VAL A 118 -28.27 -1.57 -9.71
N ILE A 119 -27.00 -1.75 -10.04
CA ILE A 119 -25.90 -0.88 -9.64
C ILE A 119 -25.39 -0.12 -10.87
N ARG A 120 -25.02 1.14 -10.68
CA ARG A 120 -24.40 2.02 -11.67
C ARG A 120 -23.08 2.58 -11.17
N TYR A 121 -22.29 3.13 -12.10
CA TYR A 121 -21.00 3.82 -11.87
C TYR A 121 -19.87 2.96 -11.30
N MET A 122 -20.05 1.63 -11.18
CA MET A 122 -18.94 0.73 -10.86
C MET A 122 -18.11 0.40 -12.10
N PHE A 123 -18.79 0.19 -13.22
CA PHE A 123 -18.20 -0.06 -14.54
C PHE A 123 -18.92 0.83 -15.57
N PHE A 124 -18.28 1.00 -16.72
CA PHE A 124 -18.85 1.74 -17.85
C PHE A 124 -19.09 0.84 -19.06
N ASN A 125 -18.30 -0.23 -19.23
CA ASN A 125 -18.45 -1.20 -20.30
C ASN A 125 -19.13 -2.49 -19.83
N ARG A 126 -19.80 -3.16 -20.77
CA ARG A 126 -20.43 -4.47 -20.54
C ARG A 126 -19.41 -5.58 -20.31
N ASP A 127 -18.31 -5.57 -21.05
CA ASP A 127 -17.30 -6.63 -21.01
C ASP A 127 -16.58 -6.67 -19.66
N ASP A 128 -16.36 -5.50 -19.04
CA ASP A 128 -15.80 -5.40 -17.69
C ASP A 128 -16.68 -6.13 -16.66
N ILE A 129 -18.01 -5.96 -16.75
CA ILE A 129 -18.95 -6.63 -15.85
C ILE A 129 -18.88 -8.15 -16.02
N LEU A 130 -18.77 -8.63 -17.25
CA LEU A 130 -18.65 -10.06 -17.54
C LEU A 130 -17.33 -10.63 -17.02
N TRP A 131 -16.23 -9.89 -17.20
CA TRP A 131 -14.92 -10.26 -16.68
C TRP A 131 -14.89 -10.34 -15.14
N PHE A 132 -15.49 -9.36 -14.46
CA PHE A 132 -15.52 -9.28 -12.99
C PHE A 132 -16.71 -10.01 -12.35
N LYS A 133 -17.52 -10.74 -13.13
CA LYS A 133 -18.66 -11.52 -12.63
C LYS A 133 -18.34 -12.50 -11.48
N PRO A 134 -17.21 -13.23 -11.44
CA PRO A 134 -16.92 -14.17 -10.36
C PRO A 134 -16.51 -13.50 -9.04
N VAL A 135 -16.32 -12.17 -9.02
CA VAL A 135 -15.86 -11.46 -7.82
C VAL A 135 -17.03 -11.14 -6.89
N GLU A 136 -16.84 -11.38 -5.59
CA GLU A 136 -17.81 -11.05 -4.56
C GLU A 136 -17.90 -9.54 -4.32
N LEU A 137 -19.13 -9.04 -4.18
CA LEU A 137 -19.46 -7.68 -3.81
C LEU A 137 -19.79 -7.62 -2.32
N PHE A 138 -19.42 -6.51 -1.69
CA PHE A 138 -19.83 -6.20 -0.32
C PHE A 138 -20.31 -4.76 -0.26
N THR A 139 -21.12 -4.41 0.73
CA THR A 139 -21.57 -3.03 0.93
C THR A 139 -21.02 -2.46 2.23
N LYS A 140 -21.03 -1.12 2.35
CA LYS A 140 -20.58 -0.46 3.58
C LYS A 140 -21.44 -0.83 4.78
N TYR A 141 -22.71 -1.16 4.55
CA TYR A 141 -23.66 -1.60 5.58
C TYR A 141 -23.62 -3.12 5.80
N GLY A 142 -22.57 -3.80 5.32
CA GLY A 142 -22.28 -5.20 5.65
C GLY A 142 -23.06 -6.25 4.86
N ARG A 143 -23.75 -5.87 3.78
CA ARG A 143 -24.38 -6.86 2.88
C ARG A 143 -23.35 -7.47 1.95
N ARG A 144 -23.54 -8.73 1.57
CA ARG A 144 -22.73 -9.42 0.56
C ARG A 144 -23.59 -9.83 -0.62
N GLY A 145 -22.96 -9.99 -1.76
CA GLY A 145 -23.65 -10.27 -3.01
C GLY A 145 -22.71 -10.59 -4.17
N HIS A 146 -23.30 -10.86 -5.33
CA HIS A 146 -22.58 -11.16 -6.56
C HIS A 146 -23.29 -10.57 -7.77
N ILE A 147 -22.55 -10.42 -8.87
CA ILE A 147 -23.08 -9.94 -10.14
C ILE A 147 -23.86 -11.07 -10.81
N LYS A 148 -25.12 -10.81 -11.19
CA LYS A 148 -25.96 -11.78 -11.91
C LYS A 148 -25.80 -11.62 -13.42
N GLU A 149 -26.09 -10.42 -13.92
CA GLU A 149 -26.10 -10.12 -15.37
C GLU A 149 -25.81 -8.63 -15.62
N PRO A 150 -25.10 -8.29 -16.71
CA PRO A 150 -25.01 -6.92 -17.18
C PRO A 150 -26.35 -6.49 -17.82
N LEU A 151 -26.68 -5.21 -17.67
CA LEU A 151 -27.87 -4.57 -18.22
C LEU A 151 -27.46 -3.49 -19.22
N GLY A 152 -27.91 -3.60 -20.48
CA GLY A 152 -27.62 -2.62 -21.53
C GLY A 152 -26.12 -2.53 -21.88
N THR A 153 -25.69 -1.33 -22.29
CA THR A 153 -24.33 -1.01 -22.73
C THR A 153 -23.56 -0.11 -21.74
N HIS A 154 -24.23 0.69 -20.92
CA HIS A 154 -23.63 1.72 -20.05
C HIS A 154 -23.10 1.22 -18.69
N GLY A 155 -22.66 -0.04 -18.61
CA GLY A 155 -22.08 -0.58 -17.38
C GLY A 155 -23.06 -0.70 -16.21
N HIS A 156 -24.36 -0.77 -16.47
CA HIS A 156 -25.34 -1.15 -15.47
C HIS A 156 -25.29 -2.65 -15.26
N MET A 157 -25.43 -3.09 -14.01
CA MET A 157 -25.41 -4.51 -13.68
C MET A 157 -26.46 -4.83 -12.64
N LYS A 158 -27.08 -5.98 -12.80
CA LYS A 158 -27.99 -6.54 -11.81
C LYS A 158 -27.19 -7.42 -10.87
N CYS A 159 -27.26 -7.12 -9.59
CA CYS A 159 -26.60 -7.89 -8.55
C CYS A 159 -27.62 -8.46 -7.58
N VAL A 160 -27.28 -9.62 -7.01
CA VAL A 160 -28.09 -10.29 -5.99
C VAL A 160 -27.34 -10.16 -4.67
N PHE A 161 -28.06 -9.79 -3.63
CA PHE A 161 -27.55 -9.62 -2.27
C PHE A 161 -28.34 -10.49 -1.30
N ASP A 162 -27.76 -10.73 -0.12
CA ASP A 162 -28.39 -11.53 0.94
C ASP A 162 -29.73 -10.92 1.41
N GLY A 163 -29.85 -9.59 1.34
CA GLY A 163 -31.05 -8.86 1.72
C GLY A 163 -31.19 -7.52 0.98
N GLN A 164 -32.23 -6.78 1.33
CA GLN A 164 -32.55 -5.51 0.67
C GLN A 164 -31.50 -4.44 0.98
N LEU A 165 -31.04 -3.75 -0.06
CA LEU A 165 -30.11 -2.63 0.07
C LEU A 165 -30.85 -1.34 0.46
N LYS A 166 -30.16 -0.45 1.17
CA LYS A 166 -30.63 0.92 1.38
C LYS A 166 -30.22 1.79 0.19
N ALA A 167 -31.01 2.82 -0.13
CA ALA A 167 -30.70 3.74 -1.22
C ALA A 167 -29.38 4.51 -1.01
N GLN A 168 -29.04 4.83 0.24
CA GLN A 168 -27.79 5.49 0.62
C GLN A 168 -26.56 4.55 0.67
N ASP A 169 -26.75 3.25 0.46
CA ASP A 169 -25.65 2.28 0.54
C ASP A 169 -24.68 2.45 -0.65
N THR A 170 -23.43 2.09 -0.44
CA THR A 170 -22.42 2.03 -1.50
C THR A 170 -21.97 0.58 -1.65
N VAL A 171 -22.10 0.04 -2.85
CA VAL A 171 -21.58 -1.29 -3.17
C VAL A 171 -20.12 -1.17 -3.52
N CYS A 172 -19.32 -2.08 -3.00
CA CYS A 172 -17.88 -2.11 -3.17
C CYS A 172 -17.44 -3.50 -3.64
N MET A 173 -16.38 -3.53 -4.43
CA MET A 173 -15.72 -4.75 -4.87
C MET A 173 -14.24 -4.68 -4.52
N ASN A 174 -13.70 -5.74 -3.93
CA ASN A 174 -12.28 -5.81 -3.56
C ASN A 174 -11.49 -6.53 -4.65
N LEU A 175 -10.56 -5.82 -5.27
CA LEU A 175 -9.57 -6.38 -6.21
C LEU A 175 -8.19 -6.38 -5.57
N PHE A 176 -7.39 -7.39 -5.92
CA PHE A 176 -6.09 -7.62 -5.31
C PHE A 176 -5.03 -7.86 -6.39
N LYS A 177 -3.87 -7.21 -6.25
CA LYS A 177 -2.71 -7.43 -7.12
C LYS A 177 -1.45 -7.57 -6.29
N ARG A 178 -0.60 -8.56 -6.60
CA ARG A 178 0.74 -8.69 -5.98
C ARG A 178 1.61 -7.51 -6.40
N VAL A 179 2.34 -6.92 -5.46
CA VAL A 179 3.24 -5.79 -5.71
C VAL A 179 4.62 -6.11 -5.17
N PHE A 180 5.63 -5.79 -5.96
CA PHE A 180 7.04 -5.94 -5.63
C PHE A 180 7.68 -4.56 -5.40
N PRO A 181 8.72 -4.48 -4.54
CA PRO A 181 9.49 -3.25 -4.36
C PRO A 181 10.17 -2.85 -5.68
N LYS A 182 10.58 -1.58 -5.78
CA LYS A 182 11.38 -1.10 -6.91
C LYS A 182 12.86 -1.41 -6.64
N TRP A 183 13.61 -1.74 -7.69
CA TRP A 183 15.05 -1.90 -7.60
C TRP A 183 15.74 -0.53 -7.63
N ASN A 184 15.83 0.11 -6.47
CA ASN A 184 16.44 1.43 -6.30
C ASN A 184 17.44 1.41 -5.14
N TYR A 185 18.30 0.39 -5.07
CA TYR A 185 19.33 0.32 -4.04
C TYR A 185 20.49 1.23 -4.42
N ASN A 186 20.69 2.29 -3.63
CA ASN A 186 21.87 3.14 -3.74
C ASN A 186 22.65 3.08 -2.43
N PRO A 187 23.90 2.60 -2.42
CA PRO A 187 24.72 2.69 -1.23
C PRO A 187 24.91 4.17 -0.89
N CYS A 188 24.48 4.60 0.29
CA CYS A 188 24.69 5.96 0.75
C CYS A 188 26.13 6.05 1.23
N LEU A 189 27.03 6.35 0.30
CA LEU A 189 28.33 6.88 0.62
C LEU A 189 28.08 8.26 1.23
N ILE A 190 28.55 8.47 2.46
CA ILE A 190 28.40 9.75 3.16
C ILE A 190 29.22 10.78 2.37
N ALA A 191 28.59 11.46 1.43
CA ALA A 191 28.88 12.87 1.24
C ALA A 191 27.90 13.57 2.16
N SER A 192 28.35 13.92 3.35
CA SER A 192 27.75 15.08 4.02
C SER A 192 27.70 16.17 2.96
N ARG A 193 26.51 16.59 2.52
CA ARG A 193 26.36 17.88 1.84
C ARG A 193 26.64 18.93 2.91
N THR A 194 27.91 19.09 3.25
CA THR A 194 28.45 20.25 3.93
C THR A 194 28.30 21.40 2.95
N ASN A 195 27.30 22.25 3.19
CA ASN A 195 27.37 23.69 2.94
C ASN A 195 27.79 24.21 1.55
N ASN A 196 27.34 23.62 0.44
CA ASN A 196 27.53 24.28 -0.88
C ASN A 196 26.74 25.60 -1.04
N ASN A 197 25.86 25.95 -0.08
CA ASN A 197 25.15 27.23 -0.11
C ASN A 197 25.93 28.37 0.58
N HIS A 198 27.02 28.09 1.32
CA HIS A 198 27.82 29.15 1.97
C HIS A 198 29.03 29.60 1.14
N GLU A 199 29.55 28.76 0.24
CA GLU A 199 30.68 29.14 -0.62
C GLU A 199 30.26 30.09 -1.76
N GLU A 200 29.00 30.03 -2.22
CA GLU A 200 28.48 30.99 -3.22
C GLU A 200 28.25 32.41 -2.64
N GLN A 201 28.13 32.55 -1.31
CA GLN A 201 27.96 33.86 -0.66
C GLN A 201 29.28 34.55 -0.27
N MET A 202 30.37 33.80 -0.05
CA MET A 202 31.67 34.39 0.30
C MET A 202 32.53 34.79 -0.91
N LEU A 203 32.11 34.46 -2.13
CA LEU A 203 32.76 34.89 -3.38
C LEU A 203 32.14 36.18 -3.97
N GLN A 204 31.19 36.80 -3.26
CA GLN A 204 30.50 38.03 -3.67
C GLN A 204 30.64 39.20 -2.67
N GLU A 205 31.51 39.09 -1.66
CA GLU A 205 31.93 40.22 -0.82
C GLU A 205 33.44 40.47 -0.92
#